data_AF-A0A1G6BU99-F1
#
_entry.id   AF-A0A1G6BU99-F1
#
_cell.length_a   1.000
_cell.length_b   1.000
_cell.length_c   1.000
_cell.angle_alpha   90.00
_cell.angle_beta   90.00
_cell.angle_gamma   90.00
#
_symmetry.space_group_name_H-M   'P 1'
#
loop_
_entity.id
_entity.type
_entity.pdbx_description
1 polymer ?
#
loop_
_entity_poly.entity_id
_entity_poly.type
_entity_poly.pdbx_seq_one_letter_code
_entity_poly.pdbx_strand_id
1 'polypeptide(L)'
;MGKAFGSEPLGTTLYNGKRPRRRREWRGFRDTWYDYTRWLYYLFTLAKFMMKPNNFKGFFRYRWMSNYLAVPDFMDRHTEGLRGTALRLAHEGIGLIIIDMTISLTEIFKADPEIGNDTELSKKMVVFDENMMSTLMGGFRNLKWVCYEVPAIYTSSFMCQDGVMHYVDKTQEYGVPGDVCPMPAAELGAALEDDLPKIGACAIQCNTTCDGSLMGGGLMARSMGIPTFQLASPIRHRQESVQDYAADEIYNAIRFIEDNTGEKYDWDYLFENMDRFNQETKEFLEWLEINKSPYPQLLGATLGFYRYGEYMAAGGRSPIFLETSKKITALATKAYRNKEMACKEYRHRAILWGVQAAYYTAFPNWLMNCWGIVPINDMLCCVSTEMVSTTDKRQALLDLGYLYENMIMRSRSNGGYETGVEDLFRICEQMNVDMVIMYVHIGCKSMAGYHGLFEEEARKRGIHWIWVNHNLMVPLDGTRRDMRTEVNRYMRTILKEEPLDPSLEDFDDALCW
;
A
#
# COMPACT_ATOMS: atom_id res chain seq x y z
N MET A 1 17.70 -24.47 19.92
CA MET A 1 16.24 -24.62 20.06
C MET A 1 15.53 -23.42 19.42
N GLY A 2 15.36 -23.35 18.10
CA GLY A 2 14.76 -22.15 17.47
C GLY A 2 14.34 -22.33 16.02
N LYS A 3 13.77 -23.48 15.66
CA LYS A 3 13.13 -23.67 14.34
C LYS A 3 11.60 -23.61 14.41
N ALA A 4 11.01 -23.67 15.60
CA ALA A 4 9.56 -23.68 15.77
C ALA A 4 9.02 -22.24 15.71
N PHE A 5 7.95 -22.03 14.92
CA PHE A 5 7.15 -20.81 14.98
C PHE A 5 6.60 -20.61 16.40
N GLY A 6 6.62 -19.37 16.89
CA GLY A 6 6.17 -19.05 18.25
C GLY A 6 7.07 -19.59 19.36
N SER A 7 8.40 -19.67 19.14
CA SER A 7 9.34 -20.17 20.14
C SER A 7 9.52 -19.26 21.37
N GLU A 8 9.11 -17.99 21.28
CA GLU A 8 9.19 -17.01 22.36
C GLU A 8 7.93 -16.13 22.38
N PRO A 9 7.45 -15.72 23.56
CA PRO A 9 6.22 -14.93 23.70
C PRO A 9 6.48 -13.49 23.23
N LEU A 10 6.04 -13.18 22.01
CA LEU A 10 6.45 -11.99 21.26
C LEU A 10 6.03 -10.70 21.97
N GLY A 11 4.81 -10.64 22.51
CA GLY A 11 4.28 -9.46 23.21
C GLY A 11 5.14 -9.03 24.40
N THR A 12 5.46 -9.96 25.29
CA THR A 12 6.30 -9.68 26.48
C THR A 12 7.78 -9.51 26.14
N THR A 13 8.24 -10.10 25.04
CA THR A 13 9.64 -10.12 24.66
C THR A 13 10.05 -8.88 23.89
N LEU A 14 9.19 -8.39 22.99
CA LEU A 14 9.51 -7.29 22.08
C LEU A 14 9.01 -5.94 22.60
N TYR A 15 7.85 -5.91 23.26
CA TYR A 15 7.16 -4.66 23.63
C TYR A 15 7.40 -4.27 25.10
N ASN A 16 7.51 -2.98 25.36
CA ASN A 16 7.76 -2.41 26.70
C ASN A 16 7.01 -1.10 26.95
N GLY A 17 6.01 -0.76 26.13
CA GLY A 17 5.32 0.52 26.21
C GLY A 17 6.18 1.74 25.86
N LYS A 18 7.38 1.54 25.29
CA LYS A 18 8.26 2.63 24.84
C LYS A 18 8.34 2.64 23.32
N ARG A 19 8.85 3.76 22.79
CA ARG A 19 9.03 3.96 21.35
C ARG A 19 9.90 2.87 20.69
N PRO A 20 11.13 2.56 21.18
CA PRO A 20 11.89 1.42 20.69
C PRO A 20 11.48 0.10 21.35
N ARG A 21 11.48 -0.97 20.56
CA ARG A 21 11.38 -2.37 21.02
C ARG A 21 12.48 -2.71 22.04
N ARG A 22 12.20 -3.67 22.94
CA ARG A 22 13.18 -4.16 23.94
C ARG A 22 14.44 -4.72 23.30
N ARG A 23 14.26 -5.53 22.25
CA ARG A 23 15.29 -6.17 21.44
C ARG A 23 14.68 -6.66 20.13
N ARG A 24 15.53 -7.05 19.19
CA ARG A 24 15.09 -7.77 17.98
C ARG A 24 14.73 -9.22 18.34
N GLU A 25 13.80 -9.78 17.57
CA GLU A 25 13.27 -11.12 17.76
C GLU A 25 14.34 -12.19 17.54
N TRP A 26 14.39 -13.20 18.42
CA TRP A 26 15.28 -14.34 18.21
C TRP A 26 14.54 -15.45 17.46
N ARG A 27 15.12 -15.86 16.33
CA ARG A 27 14.51 -16.74 15.32
C ARG A 27 15.26 -18.05 15.15
N GLY A 28 16.12 -18.38 16.12
CA GLY A 28 17.19 -19.36 15.95
C GLY A 28 18.30 -18.87 15.01
N PHE A 29 19.47 -19.49 15.09
CA PHE A 29 20.70 -18.96 14.50
C PHE A 29 20.57 -18.62 13.00
N ARG A 30 20.05 -19.52 12.17
CA ARG A 30 19.98 -19.33 10.71
C ARG A 30 19.11 -18.13 10.30
N ASP A 31 17.94 -18.00 10.92
CA ASP A 31 16.98 -16.97 10.55
C ASP A 31 17.30 -15.64 11.22
N THR A 32 17.75 -15.65 12.47
CA THR A 32 18.27 -14.44 13.12
C THR A 32 19.46 -13.88 12.34
N TRP A 33 20.40 -14.74 11.91
CA TRP A 33 21.56 -14.29 11.15
C TRP A 33 21.17 -13.69 9.80
N TYR A 34 20.25 -14.33 9.07
CA TYR A 34 19.74 -13.80 7.80
C TYR A 34 19.03 -12.45 7.97
N ASP A 35 18.12 -12.36 8.95
CA ASP A 35 17.41 -11.11 9.26
C ASP A 35 18.39 -10.00 9.70
N TYR A 36 19.41 -10.34 10.48
CA TYR A 36 20.45 -9.41 10.89
C TYR A 36 21.29 -8.88 9.72
N THR A 37 21.68 -9.75 8.76
CA THR A 37 22.42 -9.28 7.58
C THR A 37 21.57 -8.41 6.67
N ARG A 38 20.27 -8.71 6.52
CA ARG A 38 19.32 -7.84 5.80
C ARG A 38 19.15 -6.50 6.49
N TRP A 39 19.02 -6.48 7.81
CA TRP A 39 18.94 -5.24 8.59
C TRP A 39 20.18 -4.36 8.44
N LEU A 40 21.39 -4.94 8.51
CA LEU A 40 22.63 -4.20 8.24
C LEU A 40 22.68 -3.66 6.81
N TYR A 41 22.17 -4.43 5.85
CA TYR A 41 22.07 -3.98 4.46
C TYR A 41 21.13 -2.78 4.31
N TYR A 42 19.96 -2.77 4.96
CA TYR A 42 19.07 -1.60 4.93
C TYR A 42 19.70 -0.39 5.61
N LEU A 43 20.38 -0.56 6.75
CA LEU A 43 21.11 0.53 7.40
C LEU A 43 22.21 1.10 6.49
N PHE A 44 22.95 0.24 5.79
CA PHE A 44 23.95 0.67 4.83
C PHE A 44 23.32 1.45 3.67
N THR A 45 22.18 0.99 3.14
CA THR A 45 21.43 1.70 2.10
C THR A 45 20.95 3.07 2.56
N LEU A 46 20.38 3.16 3.77
CA LEU A 46 19.94 4.42 4.37
C LEU A 46 21.13 5.36 4.65
N ALA A 47 22.27 4.83 5.11
CA ALA A 47 23.48 5.62 5.30
C ALA A 47 23.98 6.18 3.96
N LYS A 48 24.04 5.36 2.91
CA LYS A 48 24.41 5.79 1.55
C LYS A 48 23.43 6.82 0.99
N PHE A 49 22.15 6.70 1.31
CA PHE A 49 21.14 7.70 0.97
C PHE A 49 21.43 9.04 1.66
N MET A 50 21.73 9.03 2.96
CA MET A 50 22.02 10.25 3.74
C MET A 50 23.37 10.89 3.41
N MET A 51 24.33 10.14 2.88
CA MET A 51 25.61 10.68 2.40
C MET A 51 25.48 11.63 1.20
N LYS A 52 24.34 11.63 0.49
CA LYS A 52 24.11 12.54 -0.63
C LYS A 52 23.74 13.93 -0.08
N PRO A 53 24.41 15.02 -0.50
CA PRO A 53 24.19 16.36 0.06
C PRO A 53 22.74 16.84 -0.01
N ASN A 54 22.06 16.62 -1.13
CA ASN A 54 20.66 17.04 -1.30
C ASN A 54 19.73 16.26 -0.37
N ASN A 55 19.98 14.96 -0.16
CA ASN A 55 19.16 14.14 0.73
C ASN A 55 19.36 14.56 2.20
N PHE A 56 20.60 14.88 2.58
CA PHE A 56 20.89 15.42 3.90
C PHE A 56 20.18 16.76 4.14
N LYS A 57 20.21 17.67 3.16
CA LYS A 57 19.45 18.93 3.22
C LYS A 57 17.94 18.69 3.30
N GLY A 58 17.41 17.78 2.47
CA GLY A 58 16.00 17.39 2.47
C GLY A 58 15.52 16.87 3.82
N PHE A 59 16.37 16.10 4.52
CA PHE A 59 16.07 15.63 5.87
C PHE A 59 15.81 16.76 6.89
N PHE A 60 16.52 17.89 6.77
CA PHE A 60 16.31 19.05 7.66
C PHE A 60 15.27 20.04 7.12
N ARG A 61 15.01 20.03 5.82
CA ARG A 61 13.99 20.88 5.20
C ARG A 61 12.58 20.38 5.50
N TYR A 62 12.37 19.08 5.38
CA TYR A 62 11.05 18.47 5.44
C TYR A 62 10.78 17.83 6.79
N ARG A 63 9.71 18.23 7.47
CA ARG A 63 9.40 17.71 8.81
C ARG A 63 9.12 16.21 8.76
N TRP A 64 8.43 15.76 7.71
CA TRP A 64 8.04 14.36 7.52
C TRP A 64 9.25 13.41 7.36
N MET A 65 10.45 13.92 7.00
CA MET A 65 11.65 13.09 6.91
C MET A 65 12.10 12.51 8.25
N SER A 66 11.71 13.11 9.37
CA SER A 66 12.00 12.56 10.71
C SER A 66 11.34 11.19 10.93
N ASN A 67 10.21 10.91 10.29
CA ASN A 67 9.51 9.61 10.38
C ASN A 67 10.35 8.46 9.80
N TYR A 68 11.22 8.74 8.82
CA TYR A 68 12.06 7.74 8.17
C TYR A 68 13.16 7.16 9.09
N LEU A 69 13.38 7.77 10.26
CA LEU A 69 14.22 7.16 11.31
C LEU A 69 13.65 5.82 11.80
N ALA A 70 12.35 5.59 11.63
CA ALA A 70 11.68 4.36 12.02
C ALA A 70 11.76 3.24 10.97
N VAL A 71 12.40 3.44 9.80
CA VAL A 71 12.49 2.40 8.74
C VAL A 71 13.01 1.04 9.27
N PRO A 72 14.04 0.98 10.14
CA PRO A 72 14.47 -0.30 10.71
C PRO A 72 13.39 -0.97 11.58
N ASP A 73 12.65 -0.20 12.37
CA ASP A 73 11.54 -0.72 13.19
C ASP A 73 10.36 -1.14 12.31
N PHE A 74 10.04 -0.37 11.28
CA PHE A 74 9.04 -0.73 10.27
C PHE A 74 9.34 -2.11 9.70
N MET A 75 10.58 -2.38 9.26
CA MET A 75 10.89 -3.71 8.73
C MET A 75 10.78 -4.81 9.80
N ASP A 76 11.22 -4.54 11.03
CA ASP A 76 11.11 -5.50 12.15
C ASP A 76 9.65 -5.80 12.52
N ARG A 77 8.72 -4.83 12.42
CA ARG A 77 7.27 -5.02 12.61
C ARG A 77 6.68 -5.96 11.54
N HIS A 78 7.14 -5.85 10.30
CA HIS A 78 6.63 -6.65 9.18
C HIS A 78 7.28 -8.03 9.03
N THR A 79 8.32 -8.33 9.82
CA THR A 79 8.93 -9.67 9.89
C THR A 79 8.71 -10.39 11.21
N GLU A 80 7.91 -9.79 12.11
CA GLU A 80 7.57 -10.36 13.41
C GLU A 80 6.92 -11.74 13.27
N GLY A 81 7.47 -12.73 13.98
CA GLY A 81 7.00 -14.11 13.97
C GLY A 81 7.35 -14.91 12.70
N LEU A 82 7.75 -14.25 11.61
CA LEU A 82 8.09 -14.93 10.35
C LEU A 82 9.40 -15.71 10.48
N ARG A 83 9.46 -16.88 9.85
CA ARG A 83 10.63 -17.78 9.78
C ARG A 83 10.77 -18.35 8.38
N GLY A 84 11.89 -19.02 8.11
CA GLY A 84 12.07 -19.79 6.88
C GLY A 84 11.77 -18.98 5.63
N THR A 85 11.00 -19.54 4.69
CA THR A 85 10.71 -18.90 3.41
C THR A 85 9.81 -17.67 3.55
N ALA A 86 8.85 -17.64 4.47
CA ALA A 86 7.99 -16.47 4.72
C ALA A 86 8.82 -15.22 5.08
N LEU A 87 9.85 -15.39 5.92
CA LEU A 87 10.79 -14.31 6.23
C LEU A 87 11.56 -13.81 4.99
N ARG A 88 11.92 -14.71 4.07
CA ARG A 88 12.64 -14.33 2.84
C ARG A 88 11.70 -13.56 1.92
N LEU A 89 10.47 -14.03 1.74
CA LEU A 89 9.45 -13.35 0.93
C LEU A 89 9.25 -11.91 1.41
N ALA A 90 9.12 -11.69 2.72
CA ALA A 90 9.00 -10.35 3.29
C ALA A 90 10.22 -9.46 2.96
N HIS A 91 11.45 -9.97 3.09
CA HIS A 91 12.67 -9.22 2.77
C HIS A 91 12.89 -8.97 1.28
N GLU A 92 12.45 -9.87 0.40
CA GLU A 92 12.51 -9.64 -1.05
C GLU A 92 11.47 -8.60 -1.47
N GLY A 93 10.24 -8.72 -0.98
CA GLY A 93 9.14 -7.82 -1.34
C GLY A 93 9.28 -6.43 -0.72
N ILE A 94 9.09 -6.34 0.60
CA ILE A 94 9.12 -5.07 1.34
C ILE A 94 10.50 -4.42 1.26
N GLY A 95 11.56 -5.23 1.25
CA GLY A 95 12.92 -4.73 1.12
C GLY A 95 13.18 -4.00 -0.20
N LEU A 96 12.59 -4.44 -1.32
CA LEU A 96 12.68 -3.71 -2.59
C LEU A 96 11.99 -2.35 -2.50
N ILE A 97 10.81 -2.28 -1.87
CA ILE A 97 10.06 -1.03 -1.68
C ILE A 97 10.88 -0.01 -0.89
N ILE A 98 11.57 -0.44 0.18
CA ILE A 98 12.45 0.44 0.96
C ILE A 98 13.55 1.03 0.07
N ILE A 99 14.18 0.21 -0.78
CA ILE A 99 15.27 0.66 -1.66
C ILE A 99 14.74 1.62 -2.73
N ASP A 100 13.63 1.26 -3.38
CA ASP A 100 13.00 2.07 -4.42
C ASP A 100 12.60 3.46 -3.89
N MET A 101 12.06 3.53 -2.66
CA MET A 101 11.74 4.79 -1.99
C MET A 101 12.96 5.69 -1.84
N THR A 102 14.14 5.15 -1.51
CA THR A 102 15.37 5.95 -1.40
C THR A 102 15.82 6.53 -2.75
N ILE A 103 15.51 5.85 -3.85
CA ILE A 103 15.80 6.32 -5.21
C ILE A 103 14.84 7.47 -5.53
N SER A 104 13.53 7.26 -5.37
CA SER A 104 12.50 8.27 -5.59
C SER A 104 12.77 9.56 -4.82
N LEU A 105 13.00 9.47 -3.50
CA LEU A 105 13.35 10.61 -2.65
C LEU A 105 14.62 11.35 -3.10
N THR A 106 15.63 10.62 -3.58
CA THR A 106 16.85 11.26 -4.11
C THR A 106 16.53 12.13 -5.32
N GLU A 107 15.66 11.67 -6.22
CA GLU A 107 15.28 12.43 -7.40
C GLU A 107 14.44 13.64 -7.04
N ILE A 108 13.46 13.48 -6.15
CA ILE A 108 12.64 14.57 -5.59
C ILE A 108 13.53 15.67 -5.03
N PHE A 109 14.46 15.35 -4.12
CA PHE A 109 15.32 16.35 -3.48
C PHE A 109 16.34 16.99 -4.42
N LYS A 110 16.70 16.32 -5.53
CA LYS A 110 17.53 16.94 -6.57
C LYS A 110 16.75 17.98 -7.35
N ALA A 111 15.51 17.67 -7.73
CA ALA A 111 14.65 18.55 -8.51
C ALA A 111 14.12 19.73 -7.69
N ASP A 112 13.99 19.56 -6.37
CA ASP A 112 13.44 20.56 -5.48
C ASP A 112 14.23 21.90 -5.50
N PRO A 113 13.57 23.04 -5.76
CA PRO A 113 14.21 24.35 -5.88
C PRO A 113 14.96 24.82 -4.63
N GLU A 114 14.54 24.42 -3.43
CA GLU A 114 15.13 24.87 -2.16
C GLU A 114 16.31 23.99 -1.73
N ILE A 115 16.49 22.83 -2.38
CA ILE A 115 17.51 21.84 -2.02
C ILE A 115 18.56 21.68 -3.12
N GLY A 116 18.16 21.05 -4.23
CA GLY A 116 19.05 20.64 -5.32
C GLY A 116 18.96 21.55 -6.54
N ASN A 117 17.78 22.17 -6.75
CA ASN A 117 17.46 23.11 -7.81
C ASN A 117 17.83 22.62 -9.23
N ASP A 118 17.72 21.32 -9.48
CA ASP A 118 17.91 20.74 -10.80
C ASP A 118 16.65 20.99 -11.66
N THR A 119 16.59 22.19 -12.23
CA THR A 119 15.44 22.63 -13.05
C THR A 119 15.24 21.78 -14.31
N GLU A 120 16.30 21.20 -14.87
CA GLU A 120 16.20 20.34 -16.05
C GLU A 120 15.63 18.97 -15.69
N LEU A 121 15.97 18.43 -14.52
CA LEU A 121 15.31 17.25 -13.96
C LEU A 121 13.84 17.54 -13.63
N SER A 122 13.55 18.68 -12.98
CA SER A 122 12.20 19.06 -12.58
C SER A 122 11.25 19.19 -13.78
N LYS A 123 11.70 19.77 -14.89
CA LYS A 123 10.93 19.84 -16.16
C LYS A 123 10.62 18.48 -16.79
N LYS A 124 11.32 17.42 -16.39
CA LYS A 124 11.07 16.04 -16.85
C LYS A 124 10.17 15.26 -15.90
N MET A 125 9.81 15.82 -14.75
CA MET A 125 8.94 15.16 -13.80
C MET A 125 7.47 15.47 -14.10
N VAL A 126 6.63 14.44 -14.06
CA VAL A 126 5.17 14.56 -14.07
C VAL A 126 4.67 14.06 -12.73
N VAL A 127 4.00 14.94 -11.99
CA VAL A 127 3.47 14.65 -10.67
C VAL A 127 2.16 13.89 -10.83
N PHE A 128 2.01 12.79 -10.10
CA PHE A 128 0.78 12.03 -10.04
C PHE A 128 0.29 12.00 -8.60
N ASP A 129 -1.03 12.02 -8.48
CA ASP A 129 -1.71 11.73 -7.23
C ASP A 129 -1.37 10.32 -6.72
N GLU A 130 -1.50 10.15 -5.41
CA GLU A 130 -0.87 9.11 -4.63
C GLU A 130 -1.41 7.70 -4.81
N ASN A 131 -2.60 7.55 -5.37
CA ASN A 131 -3.23 6.28 -5.73
C ASN A 131 -3.24 6.03 -7.24
N MET A 132 -2.73 6.96 -8.04
CA MET A 132 -2.69 6.79 -9.48
C MET A 132 -1.56 5.85 -9.88
N MET A 133 -1.90 4.95 -10.82
CA MET A 133 -0.93 4.07 -11.44
C MET A 133 0.03 4.88 -12.33
N SER A 134 1.27 4.40 -12.46
CA SER A 134 2.27 4.98 -13.35
C SER A 134 2.22 4.45 -14.78
N THR A 135 1.29 3.53 -15.09
CA THR A 135 1.18 2.85 -16.39
C THR A 135 0.97 3.81 -17.56
N LEU A 136 0.26 4.93 -17.37
CA LEU A 136 0.13 5.98 -18.40
C LEU A 136 1.49 6.56 -18.80
N MET A 137 2.44 6.66 -17.85
CA MET A 137 3.81 7.10 -18.12
C MET A 137 4.66 6.08 -18.88
N GLY A 138 4.13 4.87 -19.12
CA GLY A 138 4.79 3.82 -19.89
C GLY A 138 5.10 4.21 -21.35
N GLY A 139 4.44 5.22 -21.92
CA GLY A 139 4.76 5.75 -23.24
C GLY A 139 5.64 7.01 -23.26
N PHE A 140 6.07 7.53 -22.10
CA PHE A 140 6.95 8.70 -22.02
C PHE A 140 8.36 8.28 -21.59
N ARG A 141 9.27 8.13 -22.55
CA ARG A 141 10.59 7.50 -22.34
C ARG A 141 11.54 8.34 -21.51
N ASN A 142 11.49 9.66 -21.64
CA ASN A 142 12.44 10.59 -21.00
C ASN A 142 11.81 11.37 -19.85
N LEU A 143 10.51 11.21 -19.60
CA LEU A 143 9.83 11.75 -18.43
C LEU A 143 9.92 10.80 -17.24
N LYS A 144 9.72 11.38 -16.06
CA LYS A 144 9.73 10.68 -14.77
C LYS A 144 8.39 10.86 -14.09
N TRP A 145 7.76 9.73 -13.77
CA TRP A 145 6.63 9.70 -12.85
C TRP A 145 7.12 9.98 -11.44
N VAL A 146 6.45 10.86 -10.72
CA VAL A 146 6.73 11.14 -9.32
C VAL A 146 5.40 11.30 -8.58
N CYS A 147 5.30 10.75 -7.38
CA CYS A 147 4.30 11.13 -6.41
C CYS A 147 5.00 11.59 -5.13
N TYR A 148 4.72 12.81 -4.67
CA TYR A 148 5.31 13.33 -3.44
C TYR A 148 4.46 13.03 -2.18
N GLU A 149 3.18 12.68 -2.34
CA GLU A 149 2.29 12.33 -1.23
C GLU A 149 2.66 10.96 -0.63
N VAL A 150 3.05 10.01 -1.48
CA VAL A 150 3.51 8.68 -1.04
C VAL A 150 4.67 8.81 -0.04
N PRO A 151 5.77 9.54 -0.32
CA PRO A 151 6.83 9.71 0.65
C PRO A 151 6.46 10.62 1.83
N ALA A 152 5.72 11.71 1.60
CA ALA A 152 5.45 12.70 2.64
C ALA A 152 4.38 12.25 3.66
N ILE A 153 3.32 11.61 3.20
CA ILE A 153 2.11 11.32 3.98
C ILE A 153 1.95 9.81 4.24
N TYR A 154 1.90 9.00 3.20
CA TYR A 154 1.61 7.56 3.35
C TYR A 154 2.74 6.85 4.08
N THR A 155 3.96 7.01 3.58
CA THR A 155 5.14 6.39 4.19
C THR A 155 5.34 6.90 5.62
N SER A 156 5.15 8.20 5.87
CA SER A 156 5.17 8.77 7.22
C SER A 156 4.19 8.07 8.16
N SER A 157 2.97 7.80 7.71
CA SER A 157 1.94 7.10 8.47
C SER A 157 2.30 5.64 8.73
N PHE A 158 2.95 4.96 7.76
CA PHE A 158 3.38 3.57 7.93
C PHE A 158 4.52 3.43 8.95
N MET A 159 5.43 4.42 8.95
CA MET A 159 6.64 4.44 9.76
C MET A 159 6.34 4.78 11.21
N CYS A 160 5.52 5.81 11.43
CA CYS A 160 5.19 6.36 12.75
C CYS A 160 3.68 6.51 12.90
N GLN A 161 3.09 5.98 13.98
CA GLN A 161 1.63 6.13 14.18
C GLN A 161 1.16 7.58 14.32
N ASP A 162 2.00 8.47 14.82
CA ASP A 162 1.73 9.91 14.96
C ASP A 162 2.30 10.74 13.80
N GLY A 163 2.82 10.08 12.75
CA GLY A 163 3.71 10.67 11.76
C GLY A 163 3.13 11.83 10.95
N VAL A 164 1.80 11.89 10.80
CA VAL A 164 1.10 12.91 10.01
C VAL A 164 0.06 13.71 10.80
N MET A 165 -0.13 13.44 12.10
CA MET A 165 -1.13 14.12 12.93
C MET A 165 -0.99 15.64 12.86
N HIS A 166 0.24 16.14 12.85
CA HIS A 166 0.53 17.56 12.72
C HIS A 166 -0.13 18.20 11.49
N TYR A 167 -0.09 17.54 10.32
CA TYR A 167 -0.69 18.09 9.11
C TYR A 167 -2.22 18.02 9.15
N VAL A 168 -2.78 16.96 9.75
CA VAL A 168 -4.22 16.87 9.97
C VAL A 168 -4.71 18.03 10.84
N ASP A 169 -3.98 18.34 11.93
CA ASP A 169 -4.28 19.47 12.81
C ASP A 169 -4.25 20.80 12.04
N LYS A 170 -3.26 21.01 11.17
CA LYS A 170 -3.15 22.22 10.33
C LYS A 170 -4.32 22.40 9.38
N THR A 171 -4.80 21.32 8.79
CA THR A 171 -6.00 21.36 7.95
C THR A 171 -7.25 21.71 8.75
N GLN A 172 -7.37 21.21 9.99
CA GLN A 172 -8.49 21.57 10.86
C GLN A 172 -8.41 23.02 11.36
N GLU A 173 -7.22 23.52 11.69
CA GLU A 173 -6.96 24.93 12.01
C GLU A 173 -7.35 25.86 10.86
N TYR A 174 -7.18 25.40 9.61
CA TYR A 174 -7.60 26.12 8.41
C TYR A 174 -9.13 26.16 8.20
N GLY A 175 -9.88 25.34 8.96
CA GLY A 175 -11.35 25.33 8.94
C GLY A 175 -11.96 24.13 8.19
N VAL A 176 -11.17 23.14 7.79
CA VAL A 176 -11.72 21.88 7.25
C VAL A 176 -12.26 21.04 8.42
N PRO A 177 -13.50 20.53 8.34
CA PRO A 177 -14.08 19.75 9.42
C PRO A 177 -13.31 18.46 9.74
N GLY A 178 -13.29 18.07 11.02
CA GLY A 178 -12.60 16.86 11.50
C GLY A 178 -13.26 15.53 11.08
N ASP A 179 -14.43 15.56 10.43
CA ASP A 179 -15.08 14.38 9.86
C ASP A 179 -14.59 14.03 8.44
N VAL A 180 -13.66 14.83 7.90
CA VAL A 180 -12.96 14.53 6.65
C VAL A 180 -11.89 13.46 6.89
N CYS A 181 -11.73 12.56 5.91
CA CYS A 181 -10.69 11.53 5.94
C CYS A 181 -9.30 12.15 6.23
N PRO A 182 -8.51 11.59 7.17
CA PRO A 182 -7.24 12.17 7.56
C PRO A 182 -6.17 12.09 6.47
N MET A 183 -6.35 11.26 5.45
CA MET A 183 -5.46 11.19 4.28
C MET A 183 -5.44 12.50 3.48
N PRO A 184 -6.56 12.91 2.82
CA PRO A 184 -6.58 14.19 2.13
C PRO A 184 -6.41 15.38 3.08
N ALA A 185 -6.76 15.24 4.36
CA ALA A 185 -6.49 16.27 5.35
C ALA A 185 -4.99 16.44 5.62
N ALA A 186 -4.22 15.34 5.74
CA ALA A 186 -2.78 15.40 5.95
C ALA A 186 -2.06 15.96 4.71
N GLU A 187 -2.49 15.59 3.51
CA GLU A 187 -1.93 16.10 2.25
C GLU A 187 -2.14 17.60 2.10
N LEU A 188 -3.39 18.06 2.35
CA LEU A 188 -3.69 19.49 2.37
C LEU A 188 -2.88 20.23 3.44
N GLY A 189 -2.71 19.63 4.63
CA GLY A 189 -1.99 20.26 5.72
C GLY A 189 -0.52 20.46 5.41
N ALA A 190 0.10 19.46 4.78
CA ALA A 190 1.48 19.58 4.27
C ALA A 190 1.57 20.63 3.15
N ALA A 191 0.55 20.74 2.29
CA ALA A 191 0.49 21.76 1.25
C ALA A 191 0.29 23.19 1.81
N LEU A 192 -0.46 23.35 2.91
CA LEU A 192 -0.70 24.63 3.60
C LEU A 192 0.55 25.16 4.30
N GLU A 193 1.34 24.27 4.88
CA GLU A 193 2.61 24.60 5.56
C GLU A 193 3.81 24.67 4.60
N ASP A 194 3.58 24.51 3.30
CA ASP A 194 4.64 24.48 2.27
C ASP A 194 5.72 23.41 2.52
N ASP A 195 5.29 22.25 3.05
CA ASP A 195 6.18 21.11 3.38
C ASP A 195 6.13 19.98 2.34
N LEU A 196 5.68 20.31 1.12
CA LEU A 196 5.71 19.43 -0.05
C LEU A 196 6.67 19.98 -1.12
N PRO A 197 7.41 19.10 -1.82
CA PRO A 197 8.31 19.50 -2.91
C PRO A 197 7.62 20.25 -4.05
N LYS A 198 8.23 21.36 -4.48
CA LYS A 198 7.76 22.17 -5.63
C LYS A 198 8.46 21.74 -6.91
N ILE A 199 8.01 20.62 -7.46
CA ILE A 199 8.65 19.94 -8.59
C ILE A 199 7.66 19.61 -9.70
N GLY A 200 8.19 19.33 -10.89
CA GLY A 200 7.41 18.84 -12.02
C GLY A 200 7.09 19.90 -13.06
N ALA A 201 6.89 19.45 -14.30
CA ALA A 201 6.40 20.28 -15.39
C ALA A 201 4.87 20.42 -15.38
N CYS A 202 4.17 19.36 -14.96
CA CYS A 202 2.73 19.32 -14.82
C CYS A 202 2.32 18.20 -13.85
N ALA A 203 1.06 18.21 -13.44
CA ALA A 203 0.46 17.22 -12.57
C ALA A 203 -0.76 16.54 -13.22
N ILE A 204 -0.93 15.25 -12.95
CA ILE A 204 -2.14 14.50 -13.25
C ILE A 204 -2.76 14.07 -11.92
N GLN A 205 -3.99 14.50 -11.70
CA GLN A 205 -4.83 14.05 -10.61
C GLN A 205 -5.96 13.22 -11.20
N CYS A 206 -6.55 12.34 -10.41
CA CYS A 206 -7.71 11.56 -10.82
C CYS A 206 -8.82 11.77 -9.80
N ASN A 207 -10.05 11.37 -10.12
CA ASN A 207 -11.08 11.16 -9.09
C ASN A 207 -10.77 9.89 -8.27
N THR A 208 -9.55 9.87 -7.72
CA THR A 208 -8.67 8.75 -7.36
C THR A 208 -9.34 7.70 -6.48
N THR A 209 -10.33 8.07 -5.69
CA THR A 209 -11.07 7.10 -4.86
C THR A 209 -12.42 7.59 -4.39
N CYS A 210 -12.49 8.85 -3.95
CA CYS A 210 -13.70 9.43 -3.36
C CYS A 210 -13.70 10.96 -3.51
N ASP A 211 -14.81 11.59 -3.16
CA ASP A 211 -14.96 13.05 -3.22
C ASP A 211 -13.95 13.78 -2.31
N GLY A 212 -13.50 13.16 -1.22
CA GLY A 212 -12.49 13.73 -0.32
C GLY A 212 -11.15 13.96 -1.01
N SER A 213 -10.62 12.93 -1.68
CA SER A 213 -9.37 13.01 -2.45
C SER A 213 -9.50 13.96 -3.63
N LEU A 214 -10.62 13.92 -4.36
CA LEU A 214 -10.87 14.82 -5.49
C LEU A 214 -10.83 16.30 -5.06
N MET A 215 -11.48 16.64 -3.96
CA MET A 215 -11.48 18.02 -3.44
C MET A 215 -10.12 18.42 -2.87
N GLY A 216 -9.42 17.50 -2.20
CA GLY A 216 -8.04 17.70 -1.71
C GLY A 216 -7.08 18.03 -2.85
N GLY A 217 -7.10 17.22 -3.92
CA GLY A 217 -6.28 17.42 -5.11
C GLY A 217 -6.50 18.79 -5.74
N GLY A 218 -7.75 19.23 -5.88
CA GLY A 218 -8.07 20.56 -6.42
C GLY A 218 -7.52 21.74 -5.58
N LEU A 219 -7.46 21.58 -4.25
CA LEU A 219 -6.81 22.57 -3.38
C LEU A 219 -5.29 22.52 -3.48
N MET A 220 -4.71 21.31 -3.53
CA MET A 220 -3.27 21.11 -3.65
C MET A 220 -2.72 21.58 -4.99
N ALA A 221 -3.48 21.48 -6.09
CA ALA A 221 -3.09 22.00 -7.40
C ALA A 221 -2.75 23.51 -7.35
N ARG A 222 -3.42 24.27 -6.48
CA ARG A 222 -3.09 25.70 -6.25
C ARG A 222 -1.73 25.87 -5.57
N SER A 223 -1.39 24.96 -4.65
CA SER A 223 -0.10 24.96 -3.94
C SER A 223 1.04 24.48 -4.85
N MET A 224 0.79 23.54 -5.77
CA MET A 224 1.80 23.08 -6.73
C MET A 224 2.26 24.19 -7.69
N GLY A 225 1.32 25.03 -8.15
CA GLY A 225 1.62 26.12 -9.08
C GLY A 225 2.03 25.68 -10.50
N ILE A 226 1.76 24.42 -10.86
CA ILE A 226 2.03 23.85 -12.19
C ILE A 226 0.71 23.49 -12.89
N PRO A 227 0.68 23.41 -14.22
CA PRO A 227 -0.48 22.93 -14.96
C PRO A 227 -0.94 21.58 -14.41
N THR A 228 -2.23 21.45 -14.08
CA THR A 228 -2.79 20.23 -13.50
C THR A 228 -3.99 19.75 -14.32
N PHE A 229 -4.01 18.47 -14.66
CA PHE A 229 -5.11 17.81 -15.36
C PHE A 229 -5.87 16.88 -14.41
N GLN A 230 -7.20 16.90 -14.48
CA GLN A 230 -8.08 16.01 -13.72
C GLN A 230 -8.56 14.89 -14.63
N LEU A 231 -8.04 13.68 -14.44
CA LEU A 231 -8.47 12.47 -15.11
C LEU A 231 -9.77 11.97 -14.47
N ALA A 232 -10.89 12.15 -15.17
CA ALA A 232 -12.20 11.80 -14.66
C ALA A 232 -12.58 10.37 -15.06
N SER A 233 -12.14 9.37 -14.29
CA SER A 233 -12.56 7.98 -14.54
C SER A 233 -14.06 7.78 -14.21
N PRO A 234 -14.83 7.04 -15.02
CA PRO A 234 -16.24 6.75 -14.74
C PRO A 234 -16.50 6.14 -13.35
N ILE A 235 -17.48 6.66 -12.62
CA ILE A 235 -17.85 6.11 -11.31
C ILE A 235 -18.53 4.74 -11.49
N ARG A 236 -19.49 4.65 -12.43
CA ARG A 236 -20.16 3.40 -12.83
C ARG A 236 -19.39 2.69 -13.95
N HIS A 237 -18.14 2.38 -13.66
CA HIS A 237 -17.17 1.80 -14.60
C HIS A 237 -17.51 0.40 -15.12
N ARG A 238 -18.52 -0.28 -14.57
CA ARG A 238 -18.98 -1.59 -15.07
C ARG A 238 -19.84 -1.50 -16.33
N GLN A 239 -20.29 -0.29 -16.71
CA GLN A 239 -21.11 -0.09 -17.89
C GLN A 239 -20.22 -0.04 -19.14
N GLU A 240 -20.55 -0.84 -20.16
CA GLU A 240 -19.81 -0.85 -21.42
C GLU A 240 -19.84 0.53 -22.12
N SER A 241 -20.95 1.27 -21.97
CA SER A 241 -21.13 2.58 -22.59
C SER A 241 -20.17 3.67 -22.12
N VAL A 242 -19.43 3.46 -21.03
CA VAL A 242 -18.46 4.45 -20.51
C VAL A 242 -17.01 4.16 -20.91
N GLN A 243 -16.75 3.01 -21.55
CA GLN A 243 -15.38 2.56 -21.84
C GLN A 243 -14.67 3.42 -22.88
N ASP A 244 -15.38 3.85 -23.92
CA ASP A 244 -14.82 4.80 -24.91
C ASP A 244 -14.49 6.14 -24.27
N TYR A 245 -15.32 6.64 -23.37
CA TYR A 245 -15.04 7.87 -22.62
C TYR A 245 -13.81 7.71 -21.71
N ALA A 246 -13.67 6.57 -21.02
CA ALA A 246 -12.49 6.30 -20.21
C ALA A 246 -11.20 6.29 -21.04
N ALA A 247 -11.23 5.67 -22.24
CA ALA A 247 -10.11 5.68 -23.17
C ALA A 247 -9.78 7.08 -23.70
N ASP A 248 -10.79 7.88 -24.00
CA ASP A 248 -10.62 9.25 -24.46
C ASP A 248 -10.03 10.15 -23.36
N GLU A 249 -10.39 9.93 -22.08
CA GLU A 249 -9.78 10.63 -20.95
C GLU A 249 -8.29 10.27 -20.74
N ILE A 250 -7.93 9.00 -20.94
CA ILE A 250 -6.51 8.58 -20.96
C ILE A 250 -5.77 9.30 -22.08
N TYR A 251 -6.36 9.36 -23.27
CA TYR A 251 -5.77 10.07 -24.40
C TYR A 251 -5.64 11.58 -24.16
N ASN A 252 -6.64 12.20 -23.51
CA ASN A 252 -6.60 13.61 -23.11
C ASN A 252 -5.46 13.88 -22.11
N ALA A 253 -5.26 13.00 -21.13
CA ALA A 253 -4.15 13.09 -20.18
C ALA A 253 -2.78 12.94 -20.89
N ILE A 254 -2.65 12.02 -21.85
CA ILE A 254 -1.44 11.89 -22.68
C ILE A 254 -1.17 13.21 -23.41
N ARG A 255 -2.16 13.74 -24.13
CA ARG A 255 -2.02 15.01 -24.86
C ARG A 255 -1.64 16.17 -23.96
N PHE A 256 -2.25 16.25 -22.77
CA PHE A 256 -1.91 17.27 -21.79
C PHE A 256 -0.43 17.21 -21.37
N ILE A 257 0.11 16.01 -21.16
CA ILE A 257 1.54 15.85 -20.84
C ILE A 257 2.41 16.26 -22.05
N GLU A 258 2.04 15.87 -23.27
CA GLU A 258 2.78 16.28 -24.47
C GLU A 258 2.81 17.81 -24.63
N ASP A 259 1.69 18.48 -24.40
CA ASP A 259 1.54 19.93 -24.57
C ASP A 259 2.36 20.72 -23.53
N ASN A 260 2.52 20.19 -22.32
CA ASN A 260 3.27 20.86 -21.24
C ASN A 260 4.76 20.49 -21.18
N THR A 261 5.15 19.35 -21.76
CA THR A 261 6.56 18.88 -21.70
C THR A 261 7.27 18.92 -23.05
N GLY A 262 6.52 18.93 -24.15
CA GLY A 262 7.02 18.78 -25.51
C GLY A 262 7.45 17.35 -25.88
N GLU A 263 7.41 16.39 -24.95
CA GLU A 263 7.73 15.00 -25.24
C GLU A 263 6.54 14.29 -25.92
N LYS A 264 6.82 13.48 -26.94
CA LYS A 264 5.81 12.72 -27.66
C LYS A 264 5.65 11.31 -27.12
N TYR A 265 4.42 10.82 -27.14
CA TYR A 265 4.08 9.50 -26.66
C TYR A 265 4.63 8.40 -27.59
N ASP A 266 5.55 7.60 -27.06
CA ASP A 266 6.19 6.46 -27.71
C ASP A 266 5.37 5.19 -27.44
N TRP A 267 4.58 4.79 -28.45
CA TRP A 267 3.73 3.60 -28.38
C TRP A 267 4.53 2.30 -28.31
N ASP A 268 5.69 2.22 -28.96
CA ASP A 268 6.53 1.02 -28.90
C ASP A 268 7.09 0.85 -27.49
N TYR A 269 7.43 1.97 -26.82
CA TYR A 269 7.83 1.96 -25.43
C TYR A 269 6.70 1.57 -24.48
N LEU A 270 5.48 2.07 -24.73
CA LEU A 270 4.31 1.63 -23.97
C LEU A 270 4.15 0.11 -24.08
N PHE A 271 4.19 -0.43 -25.30
CA PHE A 271 4.02 -1.86 -25.52
C PHE A 271 5.10 -2.71 -24.85
N GLU A 272 6.36 -2.25 -24.84
CA GLU A 272 7.44 -2.90 -24.08
C GLU A 272 7.14 -2.94 -22.58
N ASN A 273 6.69 -1.82 -22.02
CA ASN A 273 6.37 -1.72 -20.59
C ASN A 273 5.11 -2.53 -20.22
N MET A 274 4.10 -2.56 -21.10
CA MET A 274 2.88 -3.34 -20.88
C MET A 274 3.10 -4.84 -21.05
N ASP A 275 4.03 -5.27 -21.91
CA ASP A 275 4.45 -6.68 -21.93
C ASP A 275 5.05 -7.09 -20.58
N ARG A 276 5.91 -6.23 -20.01
CA ARG A 276 6.47 -6.44 -18.66
C ARG A 276 5.37 -6.51 -17.60
N PHE A 277 4.46 -5.53 -17.59
CA PHE A 277 3.31 -5.50 -16.68
C PHE A 277 2.43 -6.75 -16.78
N ASN A 278 2.19 -7.23 -18.00
CA ASN A 278 1.44 -8.47 -18.24
C ASN A 278 2.17 -9.70 -17.71
N GLN A 279 3.50 -9.76 -17.84
CA GLN A 279 4.29 -10.83 -17.22
C GLN A 279 4.22 -10.77 -15.70
N GLU A 280 4.33 -9.59 -15.10
CA GLU A 280 4.19 -9.40 -13.65
C GLU A 280 2.79 -9.82 -13.17
N THR A 281 1.74 -9.49 -13.94
CA THR A 281 0.36 -9.92 -13.68
C THR A 281 0.21 -11.44 -13.71
N LYS A 282 0.91 -12.16 -14.61
CA LYS A 282 0.92 -13.63 -14.64
C LYS A 282 1.57 -14.22 -13.38
N GLU A 283 2.65 -13.62 -12.88
CA GLU A 283 3.26 -14.03 -11.62
C GLU A 283 2.28 -13.83 -10.44
N PHE A 284 1.58 -12.70 -10.40
CA PHE A 284 0.55 -12.45 -9.38
C PHE A 284 -0.60 -13.47 -9.42
N LEU A 285 -1.07 -13.85 -10.61
CA LEU A 285 -2.10 -14.88 -10.77
C LEU A 285 -1.63 -16.23 -10.19
N GLU A 286 -0.37 -16.61 -10.38
CA GLU A 286 0.20 -17.81 -9.75
C GLU A 286 0.20 -17.70 -8.21
N TRP A 287 0.47 -16.51 -7.66
CA TRP A 287 0.40 -16.30 -6.20
C TRP A 287 -1.01 -16.47 -5.67
N LEU A 288 -2.02 -15.96 -6.39
CA LEU A 288 -3.42 -16.15 -6.03
C LEU A 288 -3.80 -17.64 -6.06
N GLU A 289 -3.38 -18.40 -7.08
CA GLU A 289 -3.61 -19.84 -7.13
C GLU A 289 -2.95 -20.60 -5.97
N ILE A 290 -1.68 -20.28 -5.64
CA ILE A 290 -1.02 -20.83 -4.45
C ILE A 290 -1.83 -20.48 -3.18
N ASN A 291 -2.31 -19.24 -3.09
CA ASN A 291 -3.03 -18.76 -1.93
C ASN A 291 -4.42 -19.38 -1.76
N LYS A 292 -5.05 -19.90 -2.82
CA LYS A 292 -6.30 -20.70 -2.74
C LYS A 292 -6.09 -22.04 -2.04
N SER A 293 -4.86 -22.55 -1.99
CA SER A 293 -4.54 -23.83 -1.37
C SER A 293 -4.57 -23.77 0.17
N PRO A 294 -4.55 -24.93 0.86
CA PRO A 294 -4.37 -24.99 2.32
C PRO A 294 -3.04 -24.43 2.83
N TYR A 295 -2.05 -24.20 1.96
CA TYR A 295 -0.72 -23.72 2.33
C TYR A 295 -0.36 -22.42 1.58
N PRO A 296 -1.11 -21.32 1.82
CA PRO A 296 -0.83 -20.04 1.19
C PRO A 296 0.54 -19.48 1.64
N GLN A 297 1.18 -18.65 0.79
CA GLN A 297 2.58 -18.25 0.97
C GLN A 297 2.82 -16.73 0.97
N LEU A 298 2.18 -15.97 0.06
CA LEU A 298 2.27 -14.51 0.05
C LEU A 298 1.07 -13.94 0.79
N LEU A 299 1.28 -13.51 2.03
CA LEU A 299 0.21 -13.20 2.96
C LEU A 299 0.32 -11.78 3.51
N GLY A 300 -0.84 -11.21 3.85
CA GLY A 300 -0.95 -9.94 4.56
C GLY A 300 -0.08 -8.83 3.99
N ALA A 301 0.68 -8.15 4.86
CA ALA A 301 1.45 -6.97 4.48
C ALA A 301 2.55 -7.24 3.45
N THR A 302 3.09 -8.47 3.36
CA THR A 302 4.10 -8.80 2.33
C THR A 302 3.49 -8.74 0.93
N LEU A 303 2.28 -9.28 0.77
CA LEU A 303 1.54 -9.19 -0.50
C LEU A 303 1.20 -7.73 -0.80
N GLY A 304 0.57 -7.04 0.17
CA GLY A 304 0.13 -5.65 0.05
C GLY A 304 1.24 -4.72 -0.43
N PHE A 305 2.29 -4.52 0.38
CA PHE A 305 3.35 -3.57 0.07
C PHE A 305 4.05 -3.87 -1.27
N TYR A 306 4.25 -5.14 -1.59
CA TYR A 306 4.88 -5.49 -2.86
C TYR A 306 3.98 -5.13 -4.04
N ARG A 307 2.69 -5.48 -3.98
CA ARG A 307 1.72 -5.16 -5.03
C ARG A 307 1.53 -3.66 -5.21
N TYR A 308 1.57 -2.87 -4.15
CA TYR A 308 1.60 -1.40 -4.25
C TYR A 308 2.76 -0.91 -5.11
N GLY A 309 3.98 -1.34 -4.80
CA GLY A 309 5.17 -0.91 -5.54
C GLY A 309 5.17 -1.42 -6.98
N GLU A 310 4.84 -2.68 -7.19
CA GLU A 310 4.89 -3.33 -8.50
C GLU A 310 3.78 -2.83 -9.44
N TYR A 311 2.52 -2.90 -8.99
CA TYR A 311 1.36 -2.60 -9.83
C TYR A 311 1.16 -1.09 -10.04
N MET A 312 1.29 -0.31 -8.96
CA MET A 312 0.94 1.11 -8.98
C MET A 312 2.15 1.99 -9.32
N ALA A 313 3.25 1.85 -8.57
CA ALA A 313 4.40 2.74 -8.72
C ALA A 313 5.30 2.38 -9.91
N ALA A 314 5.65 1.09 -10.06
CA ALA A 314 6.47 0.62 -11.16
C ALA A 314 5.67 0.52 -12.47
N GLY A 315 4.47 -0.07 -12.43
CA GLY A 315 3.54 -0.13 -13.55
C GLY A 315 4.17 -0.76 -14.81
N GLY A 316 5.00 -1.79 -14.62
CA GLY A 316 5.75 -2.44 -15.70
C GLY A 316 6.91 -1.62 -16.27
N ARG A 317 7.28 -0.45 -15.73
CA ARG A 317 8.40 0.38 -16.26
C ARG A 317 9.78 -0.04 -15.75
N SER A 318 9.82 -0.86 -14.71
CA SER A 318 11.06 -1.17 -13.97
C SER A 318 11.38 -2.66 -14.03
N PRO A 319 12.43 -3.09 -14.78
CA PRO A 319 12.79 -4.50 -14.94
C PRO A 319 13.04 -5.26 -13.62
N ILE A 320 13.52 -4.56 -12.58
CA ILE A 320 13.83 -5.17 -11.28
C ILE A 320 12.58 -5.71 -10.56
N PHE A 321 11.40 -5.13 -10.84
CA PHE A 321 10.15 -5.63 -10.28
C PHE A 321 9.81 -6.99 -10.90
N LEU A 322 9.76 -7.14 -12.23
CA LEU A 322 9.58 -8.45 -12.87
C LEU A 322 10.60 -9.50 -12.42
N GLU A 323 11.88 -9.14 -12.30
CA GLU A 323 12.91 -10.07 -11.79
C GLU A 323 12.61 -10.51 -10.35
N THR A 324 12.15 -9.57 -9.52
CA THR A 324 11.78 -9.84 -8.14
C THR A 324 10.49 -10.65 -8.06
N SER A 325 9.48 -10.38 -8.89
CA SER A 325 8.24 -11.16 -8.98
C SER A 325 8.56 -12.62 -9.30
N LYS A 326 9.39 -12.88 -10.31
CA LYS A 326 9.84 -14.24 -10.66
C LYS A 326 10.56 -14.94 -9.50
N LYS A 327 11.39 -14.20 -8.76
CA LYS A 327 12.10 -14.72 -7.58
C LYS A 327 11.14 -15.04 -6.43
N ILE A 328 10.18 -14.15 -6.17
CA ILE A 328 9.12 -14.33 -5.18
C ILE A 328 8.27 -15.55 -5.54
N THR A 329 7.83 -15.68 -6.81
CA THR A 329 7.10 -16.87 -7.30
C THR A 329 7.89 -18.14 -7.04
N ALA A 330 9.17 -18.19 -7.43
CA ALA A 330 10.00 -19.38 -7.22
C ALA A 330 10.12 -19.78 -5.73
N LEU A 331 10.26 -18.79 -4.84
CA LEU A 331 10.27 -19.03 -3.39
C LEU A 331 8.91 -19.52 -2.89
N ALA A 332 7.83 -18.88 -3.30
CA ALA A 332 6.46 -19.22 -2.93
C ALA A 332 6.08 -20.63 -3.41
N THR A 333 6.33 -20.96 -4.68
CA THR A 333 6.07 -22.30 -5.24
C THR A 333 6.86 -23.37 -4.49
N LYS A 334 8.11 -23.09 -4.10
CA LYS A 334 8.92 -24.02 -3.30
C LYS A 334 8.32 -24.23 -1.91
N ALA A 335 7.97 -23.15 -1.22
CA ALA A 335 7.39 -23.21 0.12
C ALA A 335 6.03 -23.90 0.12
N TYR A 336 5.20 -23.63 -0.89
CA TYR A 336 3.94 -24.32 -1.15
C TYR A 336 4.14 -25.83 -1.32
N ARG A 337 5.07 -26.26 -2.18
CA ARG A 337 5.39 -27.69 -2.38
C ARG A 337 5.87 -28.37 -1.09
N ASN A 338 6.60 -27.64 -0.26
CA ASN A 338 7.07 -28.10 1.03
C ASN A 338 6.01 -28.01 2.14
N LYS A 339 4.82 -27.46 1.84
CA LYS A 339 3.75 -27.21 2.81
C LYS A 339 4.20 -26.37 4.00
N GLU A 340 5.08 -25.40 3.73
CA GLU A 340 5.57 -24.46 4.75
C GLU A 340 4.43 -23.53 5.20
N MET A 341 4.42 -23.19 6.49
CA MET A 341 3.48 -22.22 7.08
C MET A 341 4.24 -20.94 7.43
N ALA A 342 3.55 -19.80 7.42
CA ALA A 342 4.09 -18.48 7.74
C ALA A 342 3.92 -18.12 9.22
N CYS A 343 3.04 -18.81 9.94
CA CYS A 343 2.89 -18.73 11.39
C CYS A 343 2.72 -20.15 11.98
N LYS A 344 2.50 -20.22 13.29
CA LYS A 344 2.44 -21.48 14.05
C LYS A 344 1.32 -22.41 13.59
N GLU A 345 0.15 -21.84 13.30
CA GLU A 345 -1.06 -22.58 12.93
C GLU A 345 -1.95 -21.69 12.06
N TYR A 346 -2.53 -22.26 11.01
CA TYR A 346 -3.54 -21.61 10.17
C TYR A 346 -4.92 -22.08 10.64
N ARG A 347 -5.66 -21.22 11.34
CA ARG A 347 -6.99 -21.54 11.88
C ARG A 347 -8.11 -21.01 10.99
N HIS A 348 -7.99 -19.74 10.61
CA HIS A 348 -8.97 -19.07 9.76
C HIS A 348 -8.28 -18.47 8.55
N ARG A 349 -9.00 -18.42 7.44
CA ARG A 349 -8.59 -17.79 6.20
C ARG A 349 -9.42 -16.54 6.05
N ALA A 350 -8.76 -15.39 5.99
CA ALA A 350 -9.43 -14.10 5.97
C ALA A 350 -9.18 -13.34 4.67
N ILE A 351 -10.21 -12.65 4.19
CA ILE A 351 -10.02 -11.47 3.34
C ILE A 351 -9.99 -10.24 4.23
N LEU A 352 -9.01 -9.36 3.97
CA LEU A 352 -8.96 -8.03 4.55
C LEU A 352 -9.74 -7.09 3.64
N TRP A 353 -10.88 -6.57 4.10
CA TRP A 353 -11.72 -5.68 3.30
C TRP A 353 -11.73 -4.26 3.86
N GLY A 354 -11.83 -3.25 2.99
CA GLY A 354 -11.70 -1.84 3.36
C GLY A 354 -10.26 -1.31 3.27
N VAL A 355 -10.12 0.00 3.46
CA VAL A 355 -8.82 0.69 3.45
C VAL A 355 -8.10 0.39 4.76
N GLN A 356 -6.86 -0.09 4.74
CA GLN A 356 -6.19 -0.50 5.98
C GLN A 356 -5.75 0.69 6.83
N ALA A 357 -5.62 0.49 8.14
CA ALA A 357 -5.02 1.48 9.04
C ALA A 357 -3.54 1.69 8.69
N ALA A 358 -3.22 2.83 8.08
CA ALA A 358 -1.85 3.21 7.71
C ALA A 358 -0.92 3.27 8.92
N TYR A 359 -1.37 3.74 10.09
CA TYR A 359 -0.55 3.72 11.31
C TYR A 359 -0.32 2.32 11.90
N TYR A 360 -1.00 1.28 11.38
CA TYR A 360 -0.86 -0.10 11.86
C TYR A 360 -0.80 -1.14 10.73
N THR A 361 0.07 -0.90 9.75
CA THR A 361 0.24 -1.79 8.59
C THR A 361 0.71 -3.21 8.95
N ALA A 362 1.25 -3.43 10.15
CA ALA A 362 1.65 -4.75 10.67
C ALA A 362 0.50 -5.52 11.34
N PHE A 363 -0.72 -4.98 11.38
CA PHE A 363 -1.91 -5.68 11.90
C PHE A 363 -2.13 -7.08 11.28
N PRO A 364 -1.93 -7.31 9.95
CA PRO A 364 -2.00 -8.64 9.36
C PRO A 364 -1.03 -9.65 9.99
N ASN A 365 0.17 -9.21 10.39
CA ASN A 365 1.13 -10.07 11.07
C ASN A 365 0.69 -10.39 12.50
N TRP A 366 0.07 -9.43 13.19
CA TRP A 366 -0.52 -9.67 14.50
C TRP A 366 -1.66 -10.71 14.43
N LEU A 367 -2.55 -10.61 13.44
CA LEU A 367 -3.61 -11.59 13.19
C LEU A 367 -3.06 -13.02 13.06
N MET A 368 -2.00 -13.19 12.26
CA MET A 368 -1.36 -14.49 12.05
C MET A 368 -0.69 -15.03 13.32
N ASN A 369 0.03 -14.19 14.06
CA ASN A 369 0.82 -14.63 15.21
C ASN A 369 -0.02 -14.82 16.49
N CYS A 370 -1.03 -13.97 16.71
CA CYS A 370 -1.88 -14.03 17.90
C CYS A 370 -3.00 -15.06 17.74
N TRP A 371 -3.65 -15.12 16.58
CA TRP A 371 -4.89 -15.90 16.40
C TRP A 371 -4.83 -16.95 15.30
N GLY A 372 -3.78 -16.99 14.48
CA GLY A 372 -3.73 -17.89 13.33
C GLY A 372 -4.75 -17.54 12.26
N ILE A 373 -5.21 -16.29 12.23
CA ILE A 373 -6.05 -15.73 11.17
C ILE A 373 -5.10 -15.35 10.03
N VAL A 374 -5.25 -16.01 8.89
CA VAL A 374 -4.35 -15.93 7.74
C VAL A 374 -4.94 -14.99 6.69
N PRO A 375 -4.38 -13.78 6.48
CA PRO A 375 -4.89 -12.83 5.50
C PRO A 375 -4.48 -13.25 4.08
N ILE A 376 -5.40 -13.90 3.38
CA ILE A 376 -5.17 -14.52 2.06
C ILE A 376 -4.99 -13.47 0.96
N ASN A 377 -5.79 -12.42 1.03
CA ASN A 377 -5.71 -11.28 0.14
C ASN A 377 -6.31 -10.05 0.85
N ASP A 378 -6.04 -8.87 0.31
CA ASP A 378 -6.62 -7.62 0.77
C ASP A 378 -7.33 -6.88 -0.38
N MET A 379 -8.32 -6.05 -0.03
CA MET A 379 -9.11 -5.26 -0.98
C MET A 379 -8.22 -4.45 -1.94
N LEU A 380 -7.08 -3.98 -1.47
CA LEU A 380 -6.21 -3.06 -2.20
C LEU A 380 -5.31 -3.82 -3.19
N CYS A 381 -5.15 -5.13 -3.00
CA CYS A 381 -4.60 -6.06 -4.00
C CYS A 381 -5.65 -6.68 -4.92
N CYS A 382 -6.96 -6.45 -4.70
CA CYS A 382 -8.05 -6.94 -5.56
C CYS A 382 -8.26 -6.04 -6.79
N VAL A 383 -7.17 -5.77 -7.51
CA VAL A 383 -7.10 -4.92 -8.71
C VAL A 383 -7.34 -5.71 -10.01
N SER A 384 -7.39 -5.02 -11.14
CA SER A 384 -7.49 -5.67 -12.46
C SER A 384 -6.34 -6.65 -12.69
N THR A 385 -6.69 -7.84 -13.18
CA THR A 385 -5.76 -8.87 -13.68
C THR A 385 -5.88 -9.05 -15.20
N GLU A 386 -6.58 -8.15 -15.89
CA GLU A 386 -6.71 -8.16 -17.34
C GLU A 386 -5.38 -7.77 -18.00
N MET A 387 -5.05 -8.45 -19.10
CA MET A 387 -3.83 -8.18 -19.84
C MET A 387 -4.03 -6.96 -20.75
N VAL A 388 -3.04 -6.08 -20.81
CA VAL A 388 -3.05 -4.90 -21.67
C VAL A 388 -2.52 -5.24 -23.06
N SER A 389 -3.15 -4.70 -24.11
CA SER A 389 -2.70 -4.82 -25.49
C SER A 389 -1.29 -4.26 -25.68
N THR A 390 -0.44 -5.04 -26.34
CA THR A 390 0.96 -4.69 -26.66
C THR A 390 1.18 -4.48 -28.16
N THR A 391 0.11 -4.39 -28.95
CA THR A 391 0.21 -4.29 -30.42
C THR A 391 -0.81 -3.34 -31.04
N ASP A 392 -1.98 -3.17 -30.42
CA ASP A 392 -3.04 -2.27 -30.90
C ASP A 392 -3.18 -1.04 -30.00
N LYS A 393 -3.03 0.15 -30.59
CA LYS A 393 -3.04 1.43 -29.86
C LYS A 393 -4.42 1.78 -29.31
N ARG A 394 -5.50 1.50 -30.04
CA ARG A 394 -6.86 1.83 -29.57
C ARG A 394 -7.25 0.89 -28.44
N GLN A 395 -6.95 -0.40 -28.58
CA GLN A 395 -7.17 -1.36 -27.52
C GLN A 395 -6.33 -1.02 -26.28
N ALA A 396 -5.06 -0.63 -26.44
CA ALA A 396 -4.23 -0.22 -25.30
C ALA A 396 -4.81 0.99 -24.55
N LEU A 397 -5.44 1.95 -25.24
CA LEU A 397 -6.15 3.06 -24.58
C LEU A 397 -7.37 2.59 -23.78
N LEU A 398 -8.16 1.66 -24.34
CA LEU A 398 -9.29 1.03 -23.64
C LEU A 398 -8.82 0.26 -22.41
N ASP A 399 -7.75 -0.53 -22.55
CA ASP A 399 -7.18 -1.33 -21.47
C ASP A 399 -6.59 -0.44 -20.36
N LEU A 400 -5.91 0.65 -20.72
CA LEU A 400 -5.45 1.66 -19.75
C LEU A 400 -6.66 2.30 -19.06
N GLY A 401 -7.72 2.68 -19.80
CA GLY A 401 -8.95 3.19 -19.21
C GLY A 401 -9.51 2.23 -18.15
N TYR A 402 -9.62 0.95 -18.50
CA TYR A 402 -10.06 -0.11 -17.60
C TYR A 402 -9.14 -0.29 -16.38
N LEU A 403 -7.82 -0.21 -16.56
CA LEU A 403 -6.86 -0.25 -15.45
C LEU A 403 -7.08 0.91 -14.47
N TYR A 404 -7.23 2.14 -14.95
CA TYR A 404 -7.47 3.31 -14.10
C TYR A 404 -8.84 3.26 -13.41
N GLU A 405 -9.86 2.71 -14.07
CA GLU A 405 -11.17 2.44 -13.44
C GLU A 405 -11.07 1.44 -12.29
N ASN A 406 -10.15 0.47 -12.40
CA ASN A 406 -9.94 -0.66 -11.48
C ASN A 406 -8.61 -0.58 -10.71
N MET A 407 -8.05 0.61 -10.53
CA MET A 407 -6.82 0.81 -9.76
C MET A 407 -7.03 0.58 -8.26
N ILE A 408 -5.91 0.58 -7.52
CA ILE A 408 -5.90 0.34 -6.07
C ILE A 408 -6.87 1.30 -5.36
N MET A 409 -7.57 0.77 -4.35
CA MET A 409 -8.69 1.39 -3.62
C MET A 409 -9.94 1.71 -4.45
N ARG A 410 -9.79 2.24 -5.67
CA ARG A 410 -10.89 2.66 -6.54
C ARG A 410 -11.76 1.49 -6.99
N SER A 411 -11.14 0.35 -7.32
CA SER A 411 -11.80 -0.84 -7.88
C SER A 411 -12.98 -1.33 -7.05
N ARG A 412 -12.99 -1.08 -5.72
CA ARG A 412 -14.05 -1.48 -4.79
C ARG A 412 -14.75 -0.32 -4.10
N SER A 413 -14.19 0.89 -4.16
CA SER A 413 -14.83 2.08 -3.58
C SER A 413 -15.81 2.76 -4.53
N ASN A 414 -15.62 2.58 -5.84
CA ASN A 414 -16.52 3.03 -6.90
C ASN A 414 -17.18 1.84 -7.61
N GLY A 415 -18.25 2.08 -8.37
CA GLY A 415 -19.03 1.05 -9.08
C GLY A 415 -20.34 0.66 -8.39
N GLY A 416 -20.45 0.88 -7.08
CA GLY A 416 -21.67 0.65 -6.29
C GLY A 416 -21.69 -0.72 -5.61
N TYR A 417 -22.90 -1.25 -5.40
CA TYR A 417 -23.12 -2.52 -4.68
C TYR A 417 -22.38 -3.71 -5.32
N GLU A 418 -22.41 -3.82 -6.65
CA GLU A 418 -21.76 -4.90 -7.40
C GLU A 418 -20.26 -5.01 -7.06
N THR A 419 -19.54 -3.88 -7.12
CA THR A 419 -18.08 -3.86 -6.93
C THR A 419 -17.65 -3.80 -5.48
N GLY A 420 -18.45 -3.18 -4.61
CA GLY A 420 -18.13 -2.99 -3.20
C GLY A 420 -18.55 -4.16 -2.30
N VAL A 421 -19.69 -4.82 -2.61
CA VAL A 421 -20.30 -5.85 -1.76
C VAL A 421 -20.31 -7.22 -2.44
N GLU A 422 -20.91 -7.36 -3.63
CA GLU A 422 -21.01 -8.68 -4.27
C GLU A 422 -19.64 -9.28 -4.61
N ASP A 423 -18.75 -8.43 -5.12
CA ASP A 423 -17.39 -8.82 -5.47
C ASP A 423 -16.59 -9.35 -4.26
N LEU A 424 -16.77 -8.80 -3.05
CA LEU A 424 -16.14 -9.34 -1.84
C LEU A 424 -16.54 -10.80 -1.64
N PHE A 425 -17.84 -11.12 -1.72
CA PHE A 425 -18.31 -12.48 -1.47
C PHE A 425 -17.92 -13.44 -2.58
N ARG A 426 -17.84 -12.97 -3.84
CA ARG A 426 -17.26 -13.75 -4.94
C ARG A 426 -15.78 -14.06 -4.68
N ILE A 427 -15.00 -13.09 -4.20
CA ILE A 427 -13.60 -13.29 -3.83
C ILE A 427 -13.50 -14.26 -2.64
N CYS A 428 -14.39 -14.16 -1.66
CA CYS A 428 -14.42 -15.08 -0.53
C CYS A 428 -14.59 -16.54 -0.98
N GLU A 429 -15.54 -16.79 -1.88
CA GLU A 429 -15.75 -18.11 -2.48
C GLU A 429 -14.52 -18.58 -3.28
N GLN A 430 -14.00 -17.72 -4.18
CA GLN A 430 -12.84 -18.05 -5.01
C GLN A 430 -11.57 -18.37 -4.20
N MET A 431 -11.39 -17.73 -3.04
CA MET A 431 -10.21 -17.84 -2.20
C MET A 431 -10.39 -18.82 -1.03
N ASN A 432 -11.51 -19.55 -0.97
CA ASN A 432 -11.84 -20.51 0.09
C ASN A 432 -11.68 -19.89 1.49
N VAL A 433 -12.28 -18.73 1.75
CA VAL A 433 -12.17 -18.04 3.05
C VAL A 433 -13.41 -18.27 3.90
N ASP A 434 -13.22 -18.36 5.21
CA ASP A 434 -14.26 -18.50 6.23
C ASP A 434 -14.46 -17.23 7.05
N MET A 435 -13.60 -16.23 6.88
CA MET A 435 -13.60 -15.00 7.65
C MET A 435 -13.37 -13.76 6.79
N VAL A 436 -13.95 -12.64 7.20
CA VAL A 436 -13.60 -11.30 6.71
C VAL A 436 -13.25 -10.42 7.91
N ILE A 437 -12.08 -9.78 7.82
CA ILE A 437 -11.68 -8.69 8.70
C ILE A 437 -11.98 -7.40 7.94
N MET A 438 -13.00 -6.69 8.38
CA MET A 438 -13.47 -5.48 7.74
C MET A 438 -12.87 -4.27 8.44
N TYR A 439 -11.90 -3.64 7.78
CA TYR A 439 -11.33 -2.36 8.16
C TYR A 439 -12.38 -1.26 7.94
N VAL A 440 -12.86 -0.68 9.02
CA VAL A 440 -13.80 0.45 8.99
C VAL A 440 -13.04 1.71 9.32
N HIS A 441 -12.62 2.41 8.27
CA HIS A 441 -12.16 3.76 8.42
C HIS A 441 -13.36 4.67 8.75
N ILE A 442 -13.35 5.32 9.91
CA ILE A 442 -14.45 6.17 10.42
C ILE A 442 -14.80 7.32 9.45
N GLY A 443 -13.83 7.87 8.73
CA GLY A 443 -14.05 8.92 7.71
C GLY A 443 -14.48 8.38 6.33
N CYS A 444 -14.48 7.06 6.11
CA CYS A 444 -14.83 6.48 4.82
C CYS A 444 -16.35 6.32 4.68
N LYS A 445 -16.98 7.22 3.92
CA LYS A 445 -18.42 7.18 3.63
C LYS A 445 -18.80 6.05 2.67
N SER A 446 -17.91 5.66 1.76
CA SER A 446 -18.21 4.63 0.75
C SER A 446 -18.43 3.26 1.37
N MET A 447 -17.52 2.79 2.23
CA MET A 447 -17.61 1.46 2.84
C MET A 447 -18.57 1.43 4.03
N ALA A 448 -18.64 2.50 4.83
CA ALA A 448 -19.58 2.60 5.95
C ALA A 448 -21.04 2.57 5.47
N GLY A 449 -21.33 3.06 4.25
CA GLY A 449 -22.68 3.04 3.69
C GLY A 449 -23.26 1.64 3.43
N TYR A 450 -22.42 0.60 3.35
CA TYR A 450 -22.84 -0.78 3.08
C TYR A 450 -22.93 -1.67 4.33
N HIS A 451 -22.79 -1.09 5.52
CA HIS A 451 -22.65 -1.82 6.79
C HIS A 451 -23.67 -2.96 6.95
N GLY A 452 -24.97 -2.66 6.86
CA GLY A 452 -26.03 -3.67 7.01
C GLY A 452 -26.06 -4.72 5.89
N LEU A 453 -25.70 -4.36 4.66
CA LEU A 453 -25.68 -5.29 3.52
C LEU A 453 -24.57 -6.33 3.68
N PHE A 454 -23.39 -5.92 4.15
CA PHE A 454 -22.31 -6.85 4.44
C PHE A 454 -22.68 -7.89 5.50
N GLU A 455 -23.31 -7.46 6.60
CA GLU A 455 -23.70 -8.39 7.67
C GLU A 455 -24.75 -9.40 7.20
N GLU A 456 -25.72 -8.95 6.40
CA GLU A 456 -26.76 -9.81 5.84
C GLU A 456 -26.15 -10.88 4.91
N GLU A 457 -25.29 -10.46 3.98
CA GLU A 457 -24.66 -11.36 3.01
C GLU A 457 -23.65 -12.32 3.65
N ALA A 458 -22.91 -11.86 4.67
CA ALA A 458 -22.00 -12.71 5.45
C ALA A 458 -22.77 -13.80 6.22
N ARG A 459 -23.89 -13.43 6.87
CA ARG A 459 -24.75 -14.38 7.58
C ARG A 459 -25.34 -15.43 6.66
N LYS A 460 -25.80 -15.04 5.46
CA LYS A 460 -26.33 -15.97 4.45
C LYS A 460 -25.30 -17.03 4.03
N ARG A 461 -24.01 -16.68 4.01
CA ARG A 461 -22.91 -17.55 3.57
C ARG A 461 -22.19 -18.26 4.72
N GLY A 462 -22.53 -17.96 5.97
CA GLY A 462 -21.84 -18.51 7.13
C GLY A 462 -20.39 -18.02 7.27
N ILE A 463 -20.07 -16.83 6.74
CA ILE A 463 -18.74 -16.22 6.84
C ILE A 463 -18.66 -15.45 8.16
N HIS A 464 -17.59 -15.69 8.92
CA HIS A 464 -17.29 -14.94 10.13
C HIS A 464 -16.92 -13.50 9.80
N TRP A 465 -17.57 -12.55 10.46
CA TRP A 465 -17.43 -11.13 10.12
C TRP A 465 -16.99 -10.32 11.33
N ILE A 466 -15.84 -9.66 11.23
CA ILE A 466 -15.27 -8.85 12.31
C ILE A 466 -15.07 -7.42 11.81
N TRP A 467 -15.76 -6.48 12.45
CA TRP A 467 -15.57 -5.05 12.23
C TRP A 467 -14.37 -4.54 13.03
N VAL A 468 -13.41 -3.91 12.37
CA VAL A 468 -12.22 -3.32 13.00
C VAL A 468 -12.22 -1.83 12.71
N ASN A 469 -12.69 -1.03 13.67
CA ASN A 469 -12.74 0.42 13.54
C ASN A 469 -11.35 1.04 13.68
N HIS A 470 -11.06 2.02 12.82
CA HIS A 470 -9.80 2.77 12.84
C HIS A 470 -9.98 4.15 12.20
N ASN A 471 -9.04 5.07 12.44
CA ASN A 471 -9.04 6.39 11.81
C ASN A 471 -7.85 6.56 10.84
N LEU A 472 -7.67 5.56 9.96
CA LEU A 472 -6.71 5.51 8.85
C LEU A 472 -5.25 5.93 9.18
N MET A 473 -4.96 7.22 9.30
CA MET A 473 -3.62 7.78 9.61
C MET A 473 -3.50 8.39 11.01
N VAL A 474 -4.61 8.56 11.73
CA VAL A 474 -4.66 9.15 13.08
C VAL A 474 -5.06 8.06 14.09
N PRO A 475 -4.24 7.75 15.10
CA PRO A 475 -4.50 6.64 15.99
C PRO A 475 -5.39 7.00 17.20
N LEU A 476 -5.94 8.22 17.28
CA LEU A 476 -6.65 8.72 18.47
C LEU A 476 -8.03 8.08 18.67
N ASP A 477 -8.82 7.95 17.60
CA ASP A 477 -10.20 7.46 17.66
C ASP A 477 -10.32 6.02 17.13
N GLY A 478 -9.39 5.17 17.52
CA GLY A 478 -9.31 3.77 17.09
C GLY A 478 -7.89 3.26 17.18
N THR A 479 -7.31 3.25 18.37
CA THR A 479 -5.91 2.88 18.58
C THR A 479 -5.60 1.48 18.05
N ARG A 480 -4.31 1.15 17.91
CA ARG A 480 -3.87 -0.22 17.59
C ARG A 480 -4.45 -1.25 18.57
N ARG A 481 -4.55 -0.88 19.85
CA ARG A 481 -5.15 -1.72 20.90
C ARG A 481 -6.65 -1.89 20.70
N ASP A 482 -7.38 -0.85 20.31
CA ASP A 482 -8.81 -0.94 20.01
C ASP A 482 -9.06 -1.91 18.85
N MET A 483 -8.26 -1.80 17.78
CA MET A 483 -8.32 -2.73 16.64
C MET A 483 -8.10 -4.18 17.06
N ARG A 484 -7.08 -4.45 17.90
CA ARG A 484 -6.82 -5.78 18.46
C ARG A 484 -7.96 -6.25 19.35
N THR A 485 -8.52 -5.37 20.17
CA THR A 485 -9.60 -5.68 21.12
C THR A 485 -10.86 -6.15 20.40
N GLU A 486 -11.20 -5.55 19.26
CA GLU A 486 -12.34 -5.99 18.44
C GLU A 486 -12.19 -7.45 17.98
N VAL A 487 -11.00 -7.81 17.47
CA VAL A 487 -10.68 -9.18 17.07
C VAL A 487 -10.66 -10.11 18.28
N ASN A 488 -9.94 -9.75 19.35
CA ASN A 488 -9.85 -10.55 20.57
C ASN A 488 -11.24 -10.90 21.13
N ARG A 489 -12.13 -9.90 21.20
CA ARG A 489 -13.50 -10.08 21.69
C ARG A 489 -14.26 -11.10 20.86
N TYR A 490 -14.17 -11.03 19.53
CA TYR A 490 -14.83 -11.97 18.63
C TYR A 490 -14.26 -13.38 18.80
N MET A 491 -12.93 -13.53 18.79
CA MET A 491 -12.26 -14.81 18.93
C MET A 491 -12.59 -15.50 20.27
N ARG A 492 -12.56 -14.75 21.38
CA ARG A 492 -12.90 -15.26 22.73
C ARG A 492 -14.38 -15.59 22.89
N THR A 493 -15.26 -14.70 22.43
CA THR A 493 -16.69 -14.76 22.78
C THR A 493 -17.49 -15.62 21.80
N ILE A 494 -17.22 -15.45 20.50
CA ILE A 494 -17.99 -16.08 19.43
C ILE A 494 -17.37 -17.42 19.05
N LEU A 495 -16.06 -17.44 18.77
CA LEU A 495 -15.37 -18.67 18.36
C LEU A 495 -14.86 -19.51 19.52
N LYS A 496 -14.75 -18.91 20.72
CA LYS A 496 -14.27 -19.56 21.95
C LYS A 496 -12.88 -20.17 21.80
N GLU A 497 -12.01 -19.46 21.10
CA GLU A 497 -10.63 -19.87 20.88
C GLU A 497 -9.66 -19.25 21.88
N GLU A 498 -8.53 -19.93 22.09
CA GLU A 498 -7.39 -19.42 22.84
C GLU A 498 -6.31 -18.90 21.88
N PRO A 499 -5.63 -17.78 22.19
CA PRO A 499 -4.60 -17.22 21.33
C PRO A 499 -3.41 -18.17 21.18
N LEU A 500 -2.80 -18.21 19.99
CA LEU A 500 -1.59 -18.96 19.69
C LEU A 500 -0.36 -18.47 20.48
N ASP A 501 -0.32 -17.16 20.71
CA ASP A 501 0.60 -16.46 21.60
C ASP A 501 -0.21 -15.53 22.53
N PRO A 502 -0.51 -15.96 23.76
CA PRO A 502 -1.26 -15.17 24.74
C PRO A 502 -0.59 -13.83 25.09
N SER A 503 0.72 -13.69 24.89
CA SER A 503 1.40 -12.43 25.18
C SER A 503 1.07 -11.33 24.18
N LEU A 504 0.57 -11.69 22.99
CA LEU A 504 0.13 -10.74 21.96
C LEU A 504 -1.35 -10.35 22.09
N GLU A 505 -2.10 -10.94 23.01
CA GLU A 505 -3.52 -10.62 23.19
C GLU A 505 -3.68 -9.21 23.76
N ASP A 506 -2.92 -8.87 24.81
CA ASP A 506 -2.90 -7.53 25.39
C ASP A 506 -1.47 -7.11 25.76
N PHE A 507 -0.96 -6.11 25.05
CA PHE A 507 0.36 -5.53 25.25
C PHE A 507 0.34 -4.03 24.94
N ASP A 508 1.25 -3.31 25.60
CA ASP A 508 1.39 -1.87 25.44
C ASP A 508 2.35 -1.54 24.28
N ASP A 509 1.78 -1.00 23.21
CA ASP A 509 2.45 -0.42 22.05
C ASP A 509 2.02 1.02 21.77
N ALA A 510 1.42 1.70 22.76
CA ALA A 510 0.85 3.03 22.57
C ALA A 510 1.90 4.10 22.18
N LEU A 511 3.15 3.92 22.60
CA LEU A 511 4.26 4.81 22.25
C LEU A 511 5.21 4.24 21.19
N CYS A 512 5.03 2.98 20.77
CA CYS A 512 5.88 2.38 19.74
C CYS A 512 5.86 3.22 18.46
N TRP A 513 6.95 3.16 17.69
CA TRP A 513 6.98 3.75 16.35
C TRP A 513 5.76 3.28 15.54
#